data_AF-A0A6A6Q892-F1
#
_entry.id   AF-A0A6A6Q892-F1
#
_cell.length_a   1.000
_cell.length_b   1.000
_cell.length_c   1.000
_cell.angle_alpha   90.00
_cell.angle_beta   90.00
_cell.angle_gamma   90.00
#
_symmetry.space_group_name_H-M   'P 1'
#
loop_
_entity.id
_entity.type
_entity.pdbx_description
1 polymer ?
#
loop_
_entity_poly.entity_id
_entity_poly.type
_entity_poly.pdbx_seq_one_letter_code
_entity_poly.pdbx_strand_id
1 'polypeptide(L)'
;MCGSLEIRWATVTKAAMNWHRHANTCCSVLKERLYGALSYSTHGQPTYMTLSTFYMNLLALHNVRPENQESGEWNFMRTFQLFSNRHASDPRDKVYGLLGILGQDHSIILADYRIPMDDLNRKLSRQLLLSGQIAILYDESRHIDHETVPSWAKNFGRTVNLVNQRIDDFRNNNRWDYKAAVSKPASVRICSKMTLCFSTIWVDEVLTTSRVFRASESEADMKAYFRECAGLINFSTRKDSNYPGSGTVKEAFLRSAFGDRCRSAETKSGVRRPKESELHRLREWIWDLGDIPPHTRSHLGNNIKYNICNRVFFTTRQGLMGFGPSNMRAGDEVWLLFGAKVPIVLRPLQTTISREEDSGVSRLQPGYTAHRHRAVIGDCYLHGNMEGEPLDNMAVDMTVVLR
;
A
#
# COMPACT_ATOMS: atom_id res chain seq x y z
N MET A 1 5.27 18.68 22.13
CA MET A 1 4.41 18.91 23.30
C MET A 1 4.83 20.24 23.88
N CYS A 2 3.88 21.13 24.15
CA CYS A 2 4.14 22.41 24.81
C CYS A 2 3.23 22.46 26.05
N GLY A 3 3.78 22.77 27.21
CA GLY A 3 3.07 22.79 28.49
C GLY A 3 4.05 22.69 29.67
N SER A 4 3.57 22.97 30.88
CA SER A 4 4.36 22.94 32.13
C SER A 4 4.58 21.54 32.71
N LEU A 5 3.99 20.51 32.09
CA LEU A 5 4.10 19.11 32.52
C LEU A 5 5.13 18.39 31.67
N GLU A 6 6.13 17.82 32.34
CA GLU A 6 7.18 17.02 31.73
C GLU A 6 7.10 15.57 32.18
N ILE A 7 7.38 14.64 31.26
CA ILE A 7 7.46 13.22 31.56
C ILE A 7 8.64 12.61 30.79
N ARG A 8 9.43 11.76 31.47
CA ARG A 8 10.56 11.09 30.84
C ARG A 8 10.10 10.17 29.71
N TRP A 9 10.80 10.22 28.58
CA TRP A 9 10.50 9.40 27.39
C TRP A 9 10.43 7.89 27.70
N ALA A 10 11.39 7.39 28.50
CA ALA A 10 11.43 6.00 28.93
C ALA A 10 10.16 5.58 29.71
N THR A 11 9.63 6.47 30.56
CA THR A 11 8.40 6.22 31.33
C THR A 11 7.19 6.09 30.40
N VAL A 12 7.05 7.02 29.46
CA VAL A 12 5.94 7.03 28.48
C VAL A 12 5.98 5.79 27.58
N THR A 13 7.15 5.43 27.09
CA THR A 13 7.34 4.25 26.23
C THR A 13 7.03 2.96 26.98
N LYS A 14 7.49 2.82 28.22
CA LYS A 14 7.17 1.67 29.08
C LYS A 14 5.67 1.57 29.36
N ALA A 15 5.00 2.69 29.66
CA ALA A 15 3.57 2.72 29.87
C ALA A 15 2.79 2.26 28.62
N ALA A 16 3.18 2.76 27.45
CA ALA A 16 2.61 2.36 26.17
C ALA A 16 2.78 0.85 25.91
N MET A 17 3.98 0.31 26.06
CA MET A 17 4.26 -1.13 25.86
C MET A 17 3.47 -2.02 26.82
N ASN A 18 3.38 -1.63 28.09
CA ASN A 18 2.58 -2.34 29.08
C ASN A 18 1.09 -2.31 28.70
N TRP A 19 0.57 -1.15 28.31
CA TRP A 19 -0.83 -1.06 27.85
C TRP A 19 -1.11 -2.01 26.68
N HIS A 20 -0.27 -2.01 25.64
CA HIS A 20 -0.47 -2.90 24.49
C HIS A 20 -0.46 -4.38 24.87
N ARG A 21 0.50 -4.79 25.70
CA ARG A 21 0.65 -6.19 26.15
C ARG A 21 -0.56 -6.64 26.95
N HIS A 22 -1.01 -5.83 27.91
CA HIS A 22 -2.05 -6.21 28.86
C HIS A 22 -3.46 -6.02 28.29
N ALA A 23 -3.73 -4.93 27.56
CA ALA A 23 -5.08 -4.57 27.09
C ALA A 23 -5.64 -5.54 26.03
N ASN A 24 -4.79 -6.37 25.41
CA ASN A 24 -5.19 -7.41 24.48
C ASN A 24 -5.06 -8.84 25.06
N THR A 25 -4.68 -8.96 26.34
CA THR A 25 -4.54 -10.25 27.03
C THR A 25 -5.28 -10.22 28.36
N CYS A 26 -4.59 -10.19 29.50
CA CYS A 26 -5.18 -10.30 30.84
C CYS A 26 -6.03 -9.10 31.29
N CYS A 27 -5.99 -7.97 30.57
CA CYS A 27 -6.74 -6.76 30.90
C CYS A 27 -7.77 -6.37 29.82
N SER A 28 -8.21 -7.32 28.99
CA SER A 28 -9.22 -7.07 27.93
C SER A 28 -10.53 -6.48 28.48
N VAL A 29 -11.04 -7.01 29.59
CA VAL A 29 -12.27 -6.53 30.25
C VAL A 29 -12.13 -5.08 30.73
N LEU A 30 -10.96 -4.73 31.29
CA LEU A 30 -10.68 -3.35 31.72
C LEU A 30 -10.63 -2.40 30.52
N LYS A 31 -10.00 -2.82 29.41
CA LYS A 31 -9.98 -2.05 28.15
C LYS A 31 -11.39 -1.77 27.66
N GLU A 32 -12.27 -2.76 27.64
CA GLU A 32 -13.67 -2.60 27.20
C GLU A 32 -14.43 -1.59 28.07
N ARG A 33 -14.31 -1.71 29.41
CA ARG A 33 -14.91 -0.76 30.35
C ARG A 33 -14.39 0.67 30.13
N LEU A 34 -13.08 0.83 29.97
CA LEU A 34 -12.46 2.13 29.68
C LEU A 34 -12.93 2.72 28.35
N TYR A 35 -13.05 1.91 27.30
CA TYR A 35 -13.51 2.39 25.99
C TYR A 35 -14.98 2.79 26.04
N GLY A 36 -15.81 2.05 26.79
CA GLY A 36 -17.19 2.45 27.07
C GLY A 36 -17.26 3.80 27.80
N ALA A 37 -16.48 3.98 28.87
CA ALA A 37 -16.43 5.22 29.63
C ALA A 37 -15.90 6.42 28.82
N LEU A 38 -15.00 6.17 27.86
CA LEU A 38 -14.37 7.18 26.99
C LEU A 38 -15.04 7.28 25.61
N SER A 39 -16.28 6.83 25.48
CA SER A 39 -17.05 6.87 24.22
C SER A 39 -17.50 8.27 23.82
N TYR A 40 -17.49 9.23 24.74
CA TYR A 40 -17.79 10.63 24.45
C TYR A 40 -16.76 11.26 23.50
N SER A 41 -17.23 12.16 22.65
CA SER A 41 -16.40 12.80 21.64
C SER A 41 -15.57 13.95 22.20
N THR A 42 -14.28 13.96 21.90
CA THR A 42 -13.38 15.10 22.05
C THR A 42 -12.77 15.43 20.69
N HIS A 43 -12.85 16.69 20.27
CA HIS A 43 -12.38 17.14 18.95
C HIS A 43 -12.99 16.36 17.76
N GLY A 44 -14.27 15.97 17.87
CA GLY A 44 -15.01 15.31 16.79
C GLY A 44 -14.77 13.81 16.65
N GLN A 45 -14.05 13.16 17.57
CA GLN A 45 -13.87 11.70 17.62
C GLN A 45 -14.02 11.17 19.07
N PRO A 46 -14.43 9.90 19.27
CA PRO A 46 -14.47 9.32 20.61
C PRO A 46 -13.11 9.35 21.32
N THR A 47 -13.10 9.74 22.59
CA THR A 47 -11.88 9.93 23.38
C THR A 47 -11.05 8.65 23.50
N TYR A 48 -11.70 7.48 23.55
CA TYR A 48 -11.00 6.19 23.56
C TYR A 48 -10.12 5.98 22.32
N MET A 49 -10.41 6.62 21.18
CA MET A 49 -9.59 6.48 19.98
C MET A 49 -8.17 6.99 20.23
N THR A 50 -8.01 8.08 20.97
CA THR A 50 -6.69 8.59 21.37
C THR A 50 -5.94 7.55 22.20
N LEU A 51 -6.58 6.92 23.19
CA LEU A 51 -5.96 5.88 24.02
C LEU A 51 -5.64 4.60 23.23
N SER A 52 -6.52 4.20 22.31
CA SER A 52 -6.33 3.01 21.46
C SER A 52 -5.19 3.19 20.45
N THR A 53 -4.87 4.42 20.09
CA THR A 53 -3.81 4.76 19.12
C THR A 53 -2.51 5.17 19.79
N PHE A 54 -2.56 5.58 21.05
CA PHE A 54 -1.43 6.09 21.84
C PHE A 54 -0.17 5.23 21.74
N TYR A 55 -0.30 3.92 22.01
CA TYR A 55 0.83 3.01 21.97
C TYR A 55 1.48 2.94 20.59
N MET A 56 0.68 2.79 19.53
CA MET A 56 1.19 2.67 18.16
C MET A 56 1.93 3.93 17.74
N ASN A 57 1.37 5.11 18.05
CA ASN A 57 1.99 6.40 17.72
C ASN A 57 3.31 6.62 18.46
N LEU A 58 3.40 6.18 19.71
CA LEU A 58 4.62 6.28 20.51
C LEU A 58 5.68 5.30 20.07
N LEU A 59 5.31 4.04 19.79
CA LEU A 59 6.25 3.05 19.29
C LEU A 59 6.78 3.40 17.92
N ALA A 60 5.94 3.90 17.02
CA ALA A 60 6.38 4.41 15.73
C ALA A 60 7.49 5.46 15.92
N LEU A 61 7.29 6.42 16.83
CA LEU A 61 8.30 7.44 17.12
C LEU A 61 9.53 6.87 17.84
N HIS A 62 9.35 5.91 18.74
CA HIS A 62 10.45 5.25 19.43
C HIS A 62 11.37 4.52 18.46
N ASN A 63 10.80 3.72 17.56
CA ASN A 63 11.52 2.87 16.63
C ASN A 63 12.20 3.67 15.51
N VAL A 64 11.62 4.79 15.08
CA VAL A 64 12.20 5.63 14.01
C VAL A 64 13.39 6.46 14.51
N ARG A 65 13.56 6.67 15.83
CA ARG A 65 14.69 7.46 16.35
C ARG A 65 16.03 6.76 16.08
N PRO A 66 17.08 7.48 15.62
CA PRO A 66 18.36 6.89 15.22
C PRO A 66 18.98 6.00 16.30
N GLU A 67 18.87 6.40 17.57
CA GLU A 67 19.36 5.65 18.74
C GLU A 67 18.73 4.25 18.91
N ASN A 68 17.55 4.02 18.33
CA ASN A 68 16.80 2.76 18.45
C ASN A 68 16.68 2.02 17.11
N GLN A 69 17.29 2.52 16.04
CA GLN A 69 17.23 1.85 14.74
C GLN A 69 18.21 0.67 14.73
N GLU A 70 17.70 -0.53 14.44
CA GLU A 70 18.54 -1.60 13.88
C GLU A 70 18.86 -1.22 12.42
N SER A 71 20.12 -1.42 12.01
CA SER A 71 20.63 -0.96 10.71
C SER A 71 19.77 -1.46 9.54
N GLY A 72 19.26 -0.54 8.72
CA GLY A 72 18.62 -0.85 7.44
C GLY A 72 17.08 -0.99 7.45
N GLU A 73 16.42 -0.85 8.61
CA GLU A 73 14.95 -1.00 8.69
C GLU A 73 14.16 0.26 8.32
N TRP A 74 14.72 1.45 8.51
CA TRP A 74 13.99 2.71 8.42
C TRP A 74 14.53 3.60 7.30
N ASN A 75 13.62 4.10 6.46
CA ASN A 75 13.93 5.07 5.42
C ASN A 75 12.87 6.19 5.40
N PHE A 76 13.12 7.23 4.60
CA PHE A 76 12.21 8.36 4.48
C PHE A 76 10.78 7.94 4.16
N MET A 77 10.58 7.02 3.21
CA MET A 77 9.25 6.63 2.77
C MET A 77 8.47 5.92 3.89
N ARG A 78 9.10 4.99 4.61
CA ARG A 78 8.49 4.28 5.74
C ARG A 78 8.09 5.25 6.86
N THR A 79 8.98 6.18 7.19
CA THR A 79 8.73 7.23 8.18
C THR A 79 7.60 8.16 7.76
N PHE A 80 7.59 8.58 6.50
CA PHE A 80 6.50 9.41 5.96
C PHE A 80 5.15 8.71 6.04
N GLN A 81 5.07 7.43 5.65
CA GLN A 81 3.82 6.67 5.70
C GLN A 81 3.27 6.57 7.12
N LEU A 82 4.12 6.29 8.11
CA LEU A 82 3.73 6.22 9.52
C LEU A 82 3.19 7.53 10.08
N PHE A 83 3.70 8.68 9.62
CA PHE A 83 3.32 9.99 10.14
C PHE A 83 2.49 10.84 9.18
N SER A 84 2.03 10.25 8.07
CA SER A 84 1.25 10.93 7.02
C SER A 84 -0.07 11.54 7.52
N ASN A 85 -0.58 11.07 8.67
CA ASN A 85 -1.78 11.60 9.31
C ASN A 85 -1.55 12.83 10.20
N ARG A 86 -0.30 13.24 10.41
CA ARG A 86 0.00 14.44 11.19
C ARG A 86 -0.19 15.69 10.32
N HIS A 87 -0.85 16.68 10.91
CA HIS A 87 -0.96 18.00 10.32
C HIS A 87 0.34 18.79 10.54
N ALA A 88 0.60 19.73 9.66
CA ALA A 88 1.68 20.70 9.79
C ALA A 88 1.15 22.09 9.38
N SER A 89 1.61 23.13 10.08
CA SER A 89 1.25 24.51 9.75
C SER A 89 1.83 24.91 8.39
N ASP A 90 3.09 24.53 8.14
CA ASP A 90 3.70 24.57 6.82
C ASP A 90 3.72 23.15 6.23
N PRO A 91 3.16 22.91 5.02
CA PRO A 91 3.15 21.58 4.43
C PRO A 91 4.55 20.99 4.19
N ARG A 92 5.59 21.82 4.09
CA ARG A 92 6.99 21.39 3.91
C ARG A 92 7.58 20.74 5.16
N ASP A 93 7.03 21.04 6.34
CA ASP A 93 7.45 20.38 7.59
C ASP A 93 7.12 18.89 7.59
N LYS A 94 6.17 18.44 6.75
CA LYS A 94 5.92 17.01 6.55
C LYS A 94 7.08 16.29 5.87
N VAL A 95 7.98 17.03 5.23
CA VAL A 95 9.25 16.54 4.69
C VAL A 95 10.38 16.86 5.67
N TYR A 96 10.62 18.15 5.93
CA TYR A 96 11.80 18.59 6.69
C TYR A 96 11.77 18.15 8.15
N GLY A 97 10.59 18.15 8.78
CA GLY A 97 10.44 17.65 10.14
C GLY A 97 10.77 16.16 10.25
N LEU A 98 10.43 15.35 9.25
CA LEU A 98 10.74 13.91 9.23
C LEU A 98 12.21 13.63 8.93
N LEU A 99 12.85 14.41 8.07
CA LEU A 99 14.30 14.32 7.85
C LEU A 99 15.09 14.61 9.13
N GLY A 100 14.62 15.57 9.95
CA GLY A 100 15.18 15.83 11.27
C GLY A 100 15.07 14.64 12.24
N ILE A 101 14.02 13.82 12.13
CA ILE A 101 13.86 12.61 12.95
C ILE A 101 14.82 11.50 12.48
N LEU A 102 15.03 11.35 11.17
CA LEU A 102 15.89 10.30 10.60
C LEU A 102 17.40 10.56 10.79
N GLY A 103 17.81 11.79 11.09
CA GLY A 103 19.21 12.16 11.30
C GLY A 103 19.95 12.58 10.01
N GLN A 104 21.15 13.14 10.16
CA GLN A 104 21.90 13.82 9.10
C GLN A 104 22.37 12.89 7.97
N ASP A 105 22.67 11.62 8.25
CA ASP A 105 23.17 10.64 7.26
C ASP A 105 22.10 10.24 6.20
N HIS A 106 20.85 10.67 6.40
CA HIS A 106 19.71 10.37 5.52
C HIS A 106 19.20 11.61 4.76
N SER A 107 19.98 12.70 4.73
CA SER A 107 19.57 13.98 4.14
C SER A 107 19.59 13.97 2.62
N ILE A 108 18.54 13.40 2.03
CA ILE A 108 18.30 13.37 0.57
C ILE A 108 18.15 14.80 0.00
N ILE A 109 17.71 15.74 0.82
CA ILE A 109 17.50 17.14 0.47
C ILE A 109 17.70 18.08 1.68
N LEU A 110 18.20 19.29 1.42
CA LEU A 110 18.32 20.36 2.42
C LEU A 110 17.00 21.13 2.57
N ALA A 111 16.76 21.65 3.78
CA ALA A 111 15.58 22.47 4.06
C ALA A 111 15.66 23.81 3.34
N ASP A 112 14.67 24.11 2.49
CA ASP A 112 14.52 25.41 1.80
C ASP A 112 13.03 25.79 1.77
N TYR A 113 12.63 26.74 2.62
CA TYR A 113 11.24 27.22 2.69
C TYR A 113 10.90 28.27 1.62
N ARG A 114 11.78 28.52 0.65
CA ARG A 114 11.49 29.40 -0.50
C ARG A 114 10.92 28.63 -1.69
N ILE A 115 11.12 27.32 -1.74
CA ILE A 115 10.60 26.51 -2.85
C ILE A 115 9.10 26.21 -2.65
N PRO A 116 8.30 26.22 -3.73
CA PRO A 116 6.93 25.73 -3.70
C PRO A 116 6.85 24.25 -3.33
N MET A 117 5.77 23.84 -2.67
CA MET A 117 5.58 22.46 -2.21
C MET A 117 5.61 21.44 -3.37
N ASP A 118 5.05 21.77 -4.53
CA ASP A 118 5.03 20.87 -5.68
C ASP A 118 6.42 20.67 -6.29
N ASP A 119 7.26 21.70 -6.27
CA ASP A 119 8.66 21.58 -6.68
C ASP A 119 9.46 20.74 -5.69
N LEU A 120 9.23 20.89 -4.38
CA LEU A 120 9.80 20.01 -3.36
C LEU A 120 9.36 18.56 -3.57
N ASN A 121 8.06 18.32 -3.74
CA ASN A 121 7.47 17.00 -3.99
C ASN A 121 8.15 16.32 -5.17
N ARG A 122 8.25 17.02 -6.31
CA ARG A 122 8.86 16.50 -7.53
C ARG A 122 10.36 16.26 -7.38
N LYS A 123 11.09 17.20 -6.77
CA LYS A 123 12.55 17.08 -6.55
C LYS A 123 12.87 15.89 -5.65
N LEU A 124 12.21 15.77 -4.51
CA LEU A 124 12.41 14.68 -3.56
C LEU A 124 11.97 13.34 -4.14
N SER A 125 10.81 13.28 -4.82
CA SER A 125 10.33 12.06 -5.44
C SER A 125 11.31 11.49 -6.46
N ARG A 126 11.87 12.38 -7.30
CA ARG A 126 12.89 11.99 -8.28
C ARG A 126 14.16 11.44 -7.61
N GLN A 127 14.66 12.09 -6.55
CA GLN A 127 15.85 11.59 -5.85
C GLN A 127 15.60 10.22 -5.19
N LEU A 128 14.41 10.03 -4.60
CA LEU A 128 14.00 8.75 -4.03
C LEU A 128 13.93 7.66 -5.11
N LEU A 129 13.31 7.94 -6.26
CA LEU A 129 13.22 6.98 -7.37
C LEU A 129 14.60 6.61 -7.94
N LEU A 130 15.49 7.60 -8.11
CA LEU A 130 16.87 7.37 -8.60
C LEU A 130 17.73 6.58 -7.60
N SER A 131 17.43 6.66 -6.31
CA SER A 131 18.04 5.80 -5.28
C SER A 131 17.40 4.41 -5.16
N GLY A 132 16.46 4.08 -6.05
CA GLY A 132 15.80 2.78 -6.11
C GLY A 132 14.60 2.62 -5.17
N GLN A 133 14.13 3.70 -4.52
CA GLN A 133 12.95 3.66 -3.64
C GLN A 133 11.65 3.71 -4.45
N ILE A 134 11.36 2.66 -5.21
CA ILE A 134 10.15 2.54 -6.05
C ILE A 134 8.85 2.60 -5.24
N ALA A 135 8.92 2.29 -3.93
CA ALA A 135 7.79 2.33 -3.01
C ALA A 135 7.08 3.68 -2.91
N ILE A 136 7.71 4.77 -3.37
CA ILE A 136 7.07 6.07 -3.49
C ILE A 136 5.85 6.06 -4.41
N LEU A 137 5.85 5.21 -5.44
CA LEU A 137 4.78 5.01 -6.41
C LEU A 137 3.62 4.17 -5.86
N TYR A 138 3.75 3.66 -4.64
CA TYR A 138 2.67 2.93 -3.97
C TYR A 138 1.60 3.91 -3.49
N ASP A 139 0.39 3.35 -3.33
CA ASP A 139 -0.85 4.03 -2.99
C ASP A 139 -1.37 4.93 -4.12
N GLU A 140 -2.66 5.28 -4.04
CA GLU A 140 -3.36 6.04 -5.08
C GLU A 140 -2.71 7.41 -5.30
N SER A 141 -2.17 7.61 -6.51
CA SER A 141 -1.72 8.91 -6.99
C SER A 141 -2.95 9.76 -7.28
N ARG A 142 -3.46 10.50 -6.28
CA ARG A 142 -4.64 11.38 -6.47
C ARG A 142 -4.37 12.64 -7.31
N HIS A 143 -3.35 12.62 -8.15
CA HIS A 143 -3.03 13.70 -9.07
C HIS A 143 -3.90 13.54 -10.31
N ILE A 144 -5.01 14.27 -10.37
CA ILE A 144 -5.84 14.38 -11.59
C ILE A 144 -5.32 15.53 -12.48
N ASP A 145 -4.51 16.44 -11.94
CA ASP A 145 -3.91 17.51 -12.72
C ASP A 145 -2.53 17.10 -13.29
N HIS A 146 -2.56 16.19 -14.26
CA HIS A 146 -1.37 15.69 -14.98
C HIS A 146 -0.67 16.76 -15.83
N GLU A 147 -1.23 17.97 -15.92
CA GLU A 147 -0.65 19.06 -16.71
C GLU A 147 0.47 19.78 -15.94
N THR A 148 0.36 19.87 -14.61
CA THR A 148 1.28 20.67 -13.78
C THR A 148 2.22 19.84 -12.92
N VAL A 149 1.79 18.65 -12.47
CA VAL A 149 2.59 17.77 -11.60
C VAL A 149 2.64 16.36 -12.19
N PRO A 150 3.84 15.77 -12.33
CA PRO A 150 3.96 14.44 -12.90
C PRO A 150 3.36 13.37 -11.98
N SER A 151 2.75 12.32 -12.55
CA SER A 151 2.05 11.29 -11.75
C SER A 151 2.98 10.47 -10.85
N TRP A 152 4.26 10.36 -11.20
CA TRP A 152 5.29 9.70 -10.41
C TRP A 152 5.75 10.54 -9.20
N ALA A 153 5.41 11.82 -9.13
CA ALA A 153 5.74 12.66 -7.98
C ALA A 153 4.69 12.48 -6.87
N LYS A 154 5.15 12.14 -5.67
CA LYS A 154 4.29 11.99 -4.50
C LYS A 154 4.01 13.34 -3.85
N ASN A 155 2.76 13.57 -3.48
CA ASN A 155 2.40 14.72 -2.66
C ASN A 155 2.70 14.47 -1.17
N PHE A 156 3.85 14.95 -0.69
CA PHE A 156 4.22 14.84 0.71
C PHE A 156 3.49 15.83 1.62
N GLY A 157 2.87 16.88 1.08
CA GLY A 157 2.13 17.88 1.84
C GLY A 157 0.74 17.41 2.27
N ARG A 158 0.22 16.36 1.61
CA ARG A 158 -1.10 15.83 1.87
C ARG A 158 -1.19 15.18 3.25
N THR A 159 -2.25 15.48 3.99
CA THR A 159 -2.60 14.79 5.24
C THR A 159 -3.67 13.74 5.01
N VAL A 160 -3.35 12.51 5.39
CA VAL A 160 -4.24 11.36 5.30
C VAL A 160 -4.97 11.22 6.64
N ASN A 161 -6.25 10.86 6.67
CA ASN A 161 -6.90 10.62 7.96
C ASN A 161 -6.29 9.38 8.64
N LEU A 162 -6.42 9.28 9.96
CA LEU A 162 -5.84 8.20 10.76
C LEU A 162 -6.28 6.80 10.30
N VAL A 163 -7.52 6.63 9.86
CA VAL A 163 -8.04 5.33 9.39
C VAL A 163 -7.33 4.89 8.12
N ASN A 164 -7.18 5.78 7.14
CA ASN A 164 -6.50 5.50 5.89
C ASN A 164 -4.99 5.30 6.11
N GLN A 165 -4.36 6.09 6.99
CA GLN A 165 -2.96 5.89 7.35
C GLN A 165 -2.72 4.49 7.94
N ARG A 166 -3.64 3.98 8.76
CA ARG A 166 -3.57 2.61 9.31
C ARG A 166 -3.75 1.53 8.26
N ILE A 167 -4.67 1.74 7.31
CA ILE A 167 -4.86 0.84 6.17
C ILE A 167 -3.55 0.75 5.38
N ASP A 168 -2.93 1.90 5.11
CA ASP A 168 -1.68 1.97 4.35
C ASP A 168 -0.51 1.35 5.14
N ASP A 169 -0.38 1.61 6.45
CA ASP A 169 0.61 0.95 7.31
C ASP A 169 0.43 -0.58 7.31
N PHE A 170 -0.80 -1.07 7.42
CA PHE A 170 -1.07 -2.50 7.33
C PHE A 170 -0.59 -3.09 6.01
N ARG A 171 -0.88 -2.43 4.89
CA ARG A 171 -0.45 -2.83 3.54
C ARG A 171 1.05 -2.76 3.36
N ASN A 172 1.71 -1.71 3.84
CA ASN A 172 3.15 -1.53 3.72
C ASN A 172 3.93 -2.66 4.38
N ASN A 173 3.44 -3.15 5.52
CA ASN A 173 4.01 -4.34 6.15
C ASN A 173 3.86 -5.58 5.25
N ASN A 174 2.68 -5.82 4.64
CA ASN A 174 2.53 -6.93 3.68
C ASN A 174 3.45 -6.75 2.46
N ARG A 175 3.60 -5.51 1.97
CA ARG A 175 4.50 -5.17 0.86
C ARG A 175 5.95 -5.52 1.16
N TRP A 176 6.35 -5.57 2.43
CA TRP A 176 7.72 -5.92 2.79
C TRP A 176 8.09 -7.36 2.43
N ASP A 177 7.09 -8.25 2.48
CA ASP A 177 7.26 -9.69 2.25
C ASP A 177 7.10 -10.09 0.79
N TYR A 178 6.47 -9.26 -0.05
CA TYR A 178 6.35 -9.56 -1.48
C TYR A 178 7.68 -9.34 -2.19
N LYS A 179 7.93 -10.12 -3.24
CA LYS A 179 9.17 -10.15 -4.02
C LYS A 179 8.88 -10.17 -5.52
N ALA A 180 7.91 -9.38 -5.98
CA ALA A 180 7.44 -9.43 -7.36
C ALA A 180 8.55 -9.26 -8.42
N ALA A 181 9.52 -8.36 -8.21
CA ALA A 181 10.61 -8.10 -9.17
C ALA A 181 11.88 -8.96 -8.98
N VAL A 182 11.86 -9.99 -8.11
CA VAL A 182 12.96 -10.96 -7.84
C VAL A 182 14.35 -10.35 -7.96
N SER A 183 14.70 -9.47 -7.03
CA SER A 183 16.03 -8.86 -6.93
C SER A 183 16.55 -8.11 -8.17
N LYS A 184 15.75 -7.91 -9.25
CA LYS A 184 16.14 -6.99 -10.33
C LYS A 184 16.28 -5.58 -9.75
N PRO A 185 17.46 -4.95 -9.84
CA PRO A 185 17.67 -3.63 -9.26
C PRO A 185 16.83 -2.59 -9.99
N ALA A 186 16.39 -1.57 -9.27
CA ALA A 186 15.72 -0.44 -9.87
C ALA A 186 16.61 0.22 -10.93
N SER A 187 16.06 0.44 -12.12
CA SER A 187 16.70 1.15 -13.22
C SER A 187 15.80 2.31 -13.61
N VAL A 188 16.20 3.51 -13.23
CA VAL A 188 15.46 4.76 -13.42
C VAL A 188 16.36 5.79 -14.08
N ARG A 189 15.90 6.38 -15.18
CA ARG A 189 16.62 7.43 -15.91
C ARG A 189 15.77 8.69 -16.06
N ILE A 190 16.39 9.85 -15.92
CA ILE A 190 15.71 11.12 -16.17
C ILE A 190 15.59 11.33 -17.68
N CYS A 191 14.37 11.59 -18.16
CA CYS A 191 14.12 12.02 -19.53
C CYS A 191 13.94 13.54 -19.60
N SER A 192 13.12 14.11 -18.71
CA SER A 192 12.90 15.55 -18.65
C SER A 192 12.58 16.01 -17.23
N LYS A 193 12.15 17.27 -17.09
CA LYS A 193 11.60 17.82 -15.85
C LYS A 193 10.35 17.06 -15.37
N MET A 194 9.59 16.49 -16.31
CA MET A 194 8.28 15.86 -16.09
C MET A 194 8.26 14.35 -16.34
N THR A 195 9.29 13.80 -16.96
CA THR A 195 9.27 12.39 -17.42
C THR A 195 10.45 11.60 -16.88
N LEU A 196 10.16 10.37 -16.45
CA LEU A 196 11.14 9.39 -15.97
C LEU A 196 10.95 8.07 -16.70
N CYS A 197 12.07 7.43 -17.02
CA CYS A 197 12.14 6.17 -17.74
C CYS A 197 12.48 5.03 -16.78
N PHE A 198 11.78 3.91 -16.88
CA PHE A 198 11.95 2.74 -16.01
C PHE A 198 12.16 1.48 -16.84
N SER A 199 13.03 0.59 -16.36
CA SER A 199 13.08 -0.80 -16.84
C SER A 199 11.99 -1.64 -16.15
N THR A 200 11.25 -2.41 -16.93
CA THR A 200 9.99 -3.03 -16.50
C THR A 200 9.70 -4.34 -17.23
N ILE A 201 8.68 -5.04 -16.75
CA ILE A 201 7.98 -6.10 -17.48
C ILE A 201 6.49 -5.75 -17.57
N TRP A 202 5.90 -5.89 -18.75
CA TRP A 202 4.46 -5.83 -18.92
C TRP A 202 3.82 -7.12 -18.43
N VAL A 203 2.76 -7.03 -17.63
CA VAL A 203 2.06 -8.19 -17.07
C VAL A 203 0.77 -8.45 -17.83
N ASP A 204 -0.19 -7.53 -17.76
CA ASP A 204 -1.46 -7.65 -18.47
C ASP A 204 -2.24 -6.33 -18.53
N GLU A 205 -3.37 -6.31 -19.22
CA GLU A 205 -4.35 -5.22 -19.25
C GLU A 205 -5.55 -5.52 -18.34
N VAL A 206 -6.01 -4.51 -17.59
CA VAL A 206 -7.21 -4.56 -16.76
C VAL A 206 -8.45 -4.64 -17.65
N LEU A 207 -9.25 -5.69 -17.46
CA LEU A 207 -10.48 -5.95 -18.22
C LEU A 207 -11.71 -5.35 -17.55
N THR A 208 -11.88 -5.59 -16.24
CA THR A 208 -13.04 -5.10 -15.49
C THR A 208 -12.67 -4.79 -14.04
N THR A 209 -13.46 -3.93 -13.41
CA THR A 209 -13.29 -3.50 -12.02
C THR A 209 -14.63 -3.49 -11.30
N SER A 210 -14.64 -3.86 -10.02
CA SER A 210 -15.79 -3.67 -9.14
C SER A 210 -15.95 -2.20 -8.73
N ARG A 211 -16.98 -1.92 -7.92
CA ARG A 211 -17.00 -0.68 -7.13
C ARG A 211 -15.86 -0.65 -6.11
N VAL A 212 -15.60 0.52 -5.54
CA VAL A 212 -14.68 0.68 -4.40
C VAL A 212 -15.34 0.19 -3.12
N PHE A 213 -14.63 -0.63 -2.33
CA PHE A 213 -15.04 -0.97 -0.97
C PHE A 213 -14.50 0.07 0.04
N ARG A 214 -15.36 0.76 0.77
CA ARG A 214 -15.00 1.90 1.64
C ARG A 214 -14.73 1.46 3.08
N ALA A 215 -13.88 2.20 3.78
CA ALA A 215 -13.55 1.92 5.19
C ALA A 215 -14.77 1.96 6.14
N SER A 216 -15.78 2.78 5.80
CA SER A 216 -17.03 2.92 6.56
C SER A 216 -18.00 1.75 6.38
N GLU A 217 -17.79 0.89 5.40
CA GLU A 217 -18.68 -0.25 5.13
C GLU A 217 -18.58 -1.33 6.21
N SER A 218 -19.75 -1.91 6.52
CA SER A 218 -19.96 -2.91 7.57
C SER A 218 -19.51 -4.31 7.12
N GLU A 219 -19.59 -5.28 8.02
CA GLU A 219 -19.34 -6.70 7.70
C GLU A 219 -20.38 -7.24 6.70
N ALA A 220 -21.64 -6.81 6.81
CA ALA A 220 -22.69 -7.20 5.88
C ALA A 220 -22.43 -6.65 4.47
N ASP A 221 -22.01 -5.39 4.38
CA ASP A 221 -21.62 -4.76 3.12
C ASP A 221 -20.41 -5.47 2.49
N MET A 222 -19.44 -5.86 3.31
CA MET A 222 -18.26 -6.62 2.88
C MET A 222 -18.63 -7.98 2.29
N LYS A 223 -19.56 -8.68 2.93
CA LYS A 223 -20.09 -9.95 2.43
C LYS A 223 -20.81 -9.78 1.09
N ALA A 224 -21.65 -8.75 0.97
CA ALA A 224 -22.32 -8.41 -0.28
C ALA A 224 -21.30 -8.05 -1.39
N TYR A 225 -20.28 -7.27 -1.04
CA TYR A 225 -19.18 -6.91 -1.94
C TYR A 225 -18.42 -8.13 -2.46
N PHE A 226 -18.10 -9.12 -1.62
CA PHE A 226 -17.46 -10.34 -2.11
C PHE A 226 -18.34 -11.14 -3.08
N ARG A 227 -19.66 -11.13 -2.89
CA ARG A 227 -20.60 -11.76 -3.83
C ARG A 227 -20.66 -11.03 -5.17
N GLU A 228 -20.60 -9.69 -5.15
CA GLU A 228 -20.47 -8.85 -6.36
C GLU A 228 -19.19 -9.21 -7.12
N CYS A 229 -18.04 -9.23 -6.43
CA CYS A 229 -16.75 -9.60 -7.01
C CYS A 229 -16.75 -11.03 -7.57
N ALA A 230 -17.41 -11.98 -6.89
CA ALA A 230 -17.56 -13.35 -7.36
C ALA A 230 -18.38 -13.44 -8.67
N GLY A 231 -19.33 -12.52 -8.86
CA GLY A 231 -20.06 -12.37 -10.13
C GLY A 231 -19.14 -11.99 -11.29
N LEU A 232 -18.17 -11.08 -11.07
CA LEU A 232 -17.23 -10.62 -12.10
C LEU A 232 -16.33 -11.72 -12.66
N ILE A 233 -16.10 -12.79 -11.89
CA ILE A 233 -15.29 -13.95 -12.29
C ILE A 233 -16.12 -15.19 -12.63
N ASN A 234 -17.46 -15.08 -12.68
CA ASN A 234 -18.36 -16.21 -12.86
C ASN A 234 -18.05 -17.36 -11.88
N PHE A 235 -17.88 -17.03 -10.60
CA PHE A 235 -17.36 -17.95 -9.59
C PHE A 235 -18.13 -19.27 -9.49
N SER A 236 -19.46 -19.23 -9.58
CA SER A 236 -20.31 -20.43 -9.44
C SER A 236 -19.97 -21.53 -10.44
N THR A 237 -19.63 -21.16 -11.68
CA THR A 237 -19.30 -22.10 -12.76
C THR A 237 -17.80 -22.36 -12.86
N ARG A 238 -16.95 -21.39 -12.49
CA ARG A 238 -15.50 -21.46 -12.69
C ARG A 238 -14.69 -21.84 -11.45
N LYS A 239 -15.28 -21.92 -10.26
CA LYS A 239 -14.57 -22.10 -8.97
C LYS A 239 -13.51 -23.21 -8.99
N ASP A 240 -13.78 -24.34 -9.63
CA ASP A 240 -12.89 -25.50 -9.65
C ASP A 240 -12.05 -25.59 -10.95
N SER A 241 -12.17 -24.60 -11.84
CA SER A 241 -11.30 -24.47 -13.02
C SER A 241 -9.90 -23.99 -12.66
N ASN A 242 -8.93 -24.30 -13.51
CA ASN A 242 -7.56 -23.83 -13.38
C ASN A 242 -7.49 -22.30 -13.43
N TYR A 243 -6.70 -21.72 -12.53
CA TYR A 243 -6.37 -20.29 -12.52
C TYR A 243 -5.01 -20.06 -13.22
N PRO A 244 -4.88 -19.04 -14.09
CA PRO A 244 -3.63 -18.80 -14.83
C PRO A 244 -2.39 -18.61 -13.96
N GLY A 245 -2.55 -18.00 -12.77
CA GLY A 245 -1.46 -17.77 -11.82
C GLY A 245 -1.19 -18.91 -10.82
N SER A 246 -1.63 -20.14 -11.13
CA SER A 246 -1.57 -21.36 -10.29
C SER A 246 -2.78 -21.61 -9.40
N GLY A 247 -3.08 -22.90 -9.17
CA GLY A 247 -4.21 -23.37 -8.36
C GLY A 247 -5.56 -23.24 -9.07
N THR A 248 -6.62 -23.14 -8.28
CA THR A 248 -8.01 -23.00 -8.77
C THR A 248 -8.49 -21.55 -8.70
N VAL A 249 -9.50 -21.20 -9.49
CA VAL A 249 -10.17 -19.89 -9.42
C VAL A 249 -10.69 -19.62 -8.00
N LYS A 250 -11.22 -20.64 -7.32
CA LYS A 250 -11.68 -20.56 -5.93
C LYS A 250 -10.56 -20.16 -4.98
N GLU A 251 -9.44 -20.85 -5.05
CA GLU A 251 -8.29 -20.58 -4.21
C GLU A 251 -7.74 -19.18 -4.47
N ALA A 252 -7.55 -18.81 -5.74
CA ALA A 252 -7.07 -17.49 -6.14
C ALA A 252 -7.97 -16.36 -5.60
N PHE A 253 -9.29 -16.51 -5.75
CA PHE A 253 -10.26 -15.54 -5.26
C PHE A 253 -10.19 -15.38 -3.73
N LEU A 254 -10.22 -16.48 -2.99
CA LEU A 254 -10.17 -16.44 -1.52
C LEU A 254 -8.84 -15.92 -1.00
N ARG A 255 -7.70 -16.32 -1.59
CA ARG A 255 -6.37 -15.79 -1.24
C ARG A 255 -6.25 -14.31 -1.56
N SER A 256 -6.86 -13.83 -2.64
CA SER A 256 -6.83 -12.41 -3.01
C SER A 256 -7.47 -11.52 -1.96
N ALA A 257 -8.48 -12.01 -1.24
CA ALA A 257 -9.11 -11.28 -0.13
C ALA A 257 -8.12 -10.96 0.99
N PHE A 258 -7.15 -11.84 1.23
CA PHE A 258 -6.07 -11.63 2.22
C PHE A 258 -4.83 -10.94 1.63
N GLY A 259 -4.76 -10.73 0.32
CA GLY A 259 -3.50 -10.44 -0.35
C GLY A 259 -2.48 -11.58 -0.15
N ASP A 260 -2.95 -12.82 0.03
CA ASP A 260 -2.15 -13.99 0.39
C ASP A 260 -1.19 -13.76 1.58
N ARG A 261 -1.60 -12.91 2.53
CA ARG A 261 -0.88 -12.59 3.76
C ARG A 261 -1.83 -12.57 4.95
N CYS A 262 -1.46 -13.29 6.00
CA CYS A 262 -2.23 -13.42 7.22
C CYS A 262 -1.30 -13.25 8.42
N ARG A 263 -1.60 -12.28 9.29
CA ARG A 263 -0.80 -12.03 10.50
C ARG A 263 -1.25 -12.93 11.63
N SER A 264 -0.33 -13.73 12.19
CA SER A 264 -0.61 -14.48 13.42
C SER A 264 -0.35 -13.62 14.65
N ALA A 265 -1.25 -13.66 15.64
CA ALA A 265 -1.00 -13.10 16.97
C ALA A 265 0.06 -13.91 17.76
N GLU A 266 0.36 -15.14 17.31
CA GLU A 266 1.23 -16.09 18.00
C GLU A 266 2.72 -15.87 17.68
N THR A 267 3.03 -15.18 16.59
CA THR A 267 4.41 -14.91 16.16
C THR A 267 4.71 -13.43 16.28
N LYS A 268 5.72 -13.07 17.06
CA LYS A 268 6.19 -11.68 17.23
C LYS A 268 6.64 -11.00 15.91
N SER A 269 6.78 -11.74 14.79
CA SER A 269 7.28 -11.23 13.51
C SER A 269 6.76 -11.93 12.23
N GLY A 270 5.84 -12.90 12.30
CA GLY A 270 5.52 -13.75 11.14
C GLY A 270 4.25 -13.36 10.40
N VAL A 271 4.38 -12.74 9.22
CA VAL A 271 3.32 -12.80 8.22
C VAL A 271 3.45 -14.15 7.50
N ARG A 272 2.34 -14.86 7.32
CA ARG A 272 2.30 -16.15 6.63
C ARG A 272 1.21 -16.17 5.55
N ARG A 273 1.22 -17.19 4.69
CA ARG A 273 0.08 -17.45 3.81
C ARG A 273 -1.15 -17.90 4.63
N PRO A 274 -2.38 -17.61 4.16
CA PRO A 274 -3.59 -18.15 4.77
C PRO A 274 -3.60 -19.68 4.72
N LYS A 275 -4.04 -20.31 5.82
CA LYS A 275 -4.25 -21.76 5.93
C LYS A 275 -5.55 -22.15 5.22
N GLU A 276 -5.64 -23.41 4.81
CA GLU A 276 -6.85 -23.94 4.16
C GLU A 276 -8.11 -23.76 5.03
N SER A 277 -7.99 -23.96 6.34
CA SER A 277 -9.10 -23.74 7.28
C SER A 277 -9.57 -22.28 7.34
N GLU A 278 -8.71 -21.30 7.05
CA GLU A 278 -9.07 -19.88 7.00
C GLU A 278 -9.76 -19.54 5.68
N LEU A 279 -9.30 -20.11 4.57
CA LEU A 279 -9.96 -20.00 3.26
C LEU A 279 -11.36 -20.63 3.31
N HIS A 280 -11.48 -21.81 3.93
CA HIS A 280 -12.76 -22.49 4.12
C HIS A 280 -13.74 -21.64 4.92
N ARG A 281 -13.32 -21.08 6.06
CA ARG A 281 -14.15 -20.19 6.89
C ARG A 281 -14.58 -18.93 6.15
N LEU A 282 -13.68 -18.32 5.37
CA LEU A 282 -14.02 -17.17 4.53
C LEU A 282 -15.12 -17.55 3.53
N ARG A 283 -14.98 -18.69 2.87
CA ARG A 283 -15.96 -19.21 1.90
C ARG A 283 -17.32 -19.49 2.57
N GLU A 284 -17.33 -20.21 3.69
CA GLU A 284 -18.57 -20.45 4.44
C GLU A 284 -19.22 -19.13 4.87
N TRP A 285 -18.46 -18.15 5.33
CA TRP A 285 -19.03 -16.86 5.71
C TRP A 285 -19.65 -16.10 4.53
N ILE A 286 -18.99 -16.10 3.36
CA ILE A 286 -19.51 -15.39 2.19
C ILE A 286 -20.83 -16.02 1.71
N TRP A 287 -20.95 -17.34 1.67
CA TRP A 287 -22.10 -18.00 1.05
C TRP A 287 -23.09 -18.65 2.03
N ASP A 288 -22.62 -19.24 3.13
CA ASP A 288 -23.38 -20.22 3.90
C ASP A 288 -23.80 -19.73 5.30
N LEU A 289 -22.99 -18.92 5.99
CA LEU A 289 -23.26 -18.47 7.37
C LEU A 289 -24.01 -17.14 7.41
N GLY A 290 -24.93 -16.98 8.36
CA GLY A 290 -25.58 -15.69 8.66
C GLY A 290 -24.61 -14.68 9.27
N ASP A 291 -24.02 -15.03 10.42
CA ASP A 291 -23.10 -14.21 11.19
C ASP A 291 -21.67 -14.79 11.25
N ILE A 292 -20.68 -13.93 11.52
CA ILE A 292 -19.29 -14.36 11.74
C ILE A 292 -19.14 -14.92 13.17
N PRO A 293 -18.61 -16.13 13.37
CA PRO A 293 -18.23 -16.61 14.71
C PRO A 293 -17.26 -15.63 15.40
N PRO A 294 -17.39 -15.33 16.71
CA PRO A 294 -16.63 -14.26 17.37
C PRO A 294 -15.09 -14.35 17.21
N HIS A 295 -14.53 -15.55 17.25
CA HIS A 295 -13.10 -15.81 17.06
C HIS A 295 -12.63 -15.63 15.61
N THR A 296 -13.56 -15.77 14.65
CA THR A 296 -13.36 -15.60 13.21
C THR A 296 -13.42 -14.11 12.86
N ARG A 297 -14.23 -13.32 13.58
CA ARG A 297 -14.42 -11.87 13.40
C ARG A 297 -13.14 -11.05 13.54
N SER A 298 -12.36 -11.29 14.61
CA SER A 298 -11.14 -10.51 14.88
C SER A 298 -10.02 -10.75 13.87
N HIS A 299 -9.91 -11.99 13.37
CA HIS A 299 -8.82 -12.42 12.49
C HIS A 299 -9.13 -12.18 11.01
N LEU A 300 -10.31 -12.55 10.53
CA LEU A 300 -10.70 -12.32 9.14
C LEU A 300 -11.03 -10.85 8.88
N GLY A 301 -11.71 -10.19 9.82
CA GLY A 301 -12.13 -8.79 9.68
C GLY A 301 -10.96 -7.86 9.39
N ASN A 302 -9.94 -7.81 10.25
CA ASN A 302 -8.84 -6.85 10.07
C ASN A 302 -7.90 -7.19 8.92
N ASN A 303 -7.51 -8.46 8.75
CA ASN A 303 -6.59 -8.85 7.67
C ASN A 303 -7.21 -8.60 6.30
N ILE A 304 -8.48 -8.96 6.10
CA ILE A 304 -9.17 -8.78 4.83
C ILE A 304 -9.56 -7.31 4.64
N LYS A 305 -10.19 -6.67 5.64
CA LYS A 305 -10.69 -5.29 5.51
C LYS A 305 -9.57 -4.34 5.14
N TYR A 306 -8.42 -4.40 5.79
CA TYR A 306 -7.30 -3.53 5.44
C TYR A 306 -6.66 -3.86 4.09
N ASN A 307 -6.73 -5.10 3.63
CA ASN A 307 -6.30 -5.44 2.27
C ASN A 307 -7.26 -4.83 1.22
N ILE A 308 -8.58 -4.88 1.40
CA ILE A 308 -9.56 -4.49 0.37
C ILE A 308 -10.08 -3.05 0.47
N CYS A 309 -9.97 -2.35 1.60
CA CYS A 309 -10.54 -1.01 1.79
C CYS A 309 -9.90 0.07 0.89
N ASN A 310 -10.70 0.95 0.30
CA ASN A 310 -10.28 1.95 -0.68
C ASN A 310 -9.58 1.31 -1.90
N ARG A 311 -9.98 0.10 -2.26
CA ARG A 311 -9.53 -0.60 -3.48
C ARG A 311 -10.73 -1.11 -4.27
N VAL A 312 -10.50 -1.38 -5.54
CA VAL A 312 -11.41 -2.15 -6.39
C VAL A 312 -10.87 -3.57 -6.53
N PHE A 313 -11.76 -4.56 -6.62
CA PHE A 313 -11.43 -5.86 -7.17
C PHE A 313 -11.36 -5.73 -8.70
N PHE A 314 -10.43 -6.41 -9.34
CA PHE A 314 -10.29 -6.34 -10.79
C PHE A 314 -9.92 -7.69 -11.39
N THR A 315 -10.23 -7.84 -12.67
CA THR A 315 -9.72 -8.92 -13.51
C THR A 315 -8.95 -8.36 -14.70
N THR A 316 -8.10 -9.18 -15.26
CA THR A 316 -7.26 -8.85 -16.43
C THR A 316 -7.70 -9.64 -17.66
N ARG A 317 -7.19 -9.29 -18.85
CA ARG A 317 -7.55 -9.98 -20.10
C ARG A 317 -7.17 -11.46 -20.13
N GLN A 318 -6.09 -11.85 -19.45
CA GLN A 318 -5.64 -13.23 -19.31
C GLN A 318 -6.37 -13.96 -18.18
N GLY A 319 -7.28 -13.29 -17.45
CA GLY A 319 -8.09 -13.89 -16.39
C GLY A 319 -7.41 -13.93 -15.02
N LEU A 320 -6.31 -13.20 -14.82
CA LEU A 320 -5.74 -12.94 -13.50
C LEU A 320 -6.66 -12.01 -12.70
N MET A 321 -6.59 -12.06 -11.36
CA MET A 321 -7.43 -11.27 -10.47
C MET A 321 -6.70 -10.72 -9.25
N GLY A 322 -7.23 -9.63 -8.70
CA GLY A 322 -6.62 -9.00 -7.55
C GLY A 322 -7.34 -7.75 -7.04
N PHE A 323 -6.62 -6.95 -6.26
CA PHE A 323 -7.13 -5.69 -5.70
C PHE A 323 -6.18 -4.53 -6.03
N GLY A 324 -6.71 -3.50 -6.67
CA GLY A 324 -5.97 -2.34 -7.16
C GLY A 324 -6.51 -1.01 -6.64
N PRO A 325 -5.87 0.13 -6.99
CA PRO A 325 -6.26 1.46 -6.51
C PRO A 325 -7.72 1.80 -6.83
N SER A 326 -8.35 2.66 -6.01
CA SER A 326 -9.77 3.00 -6.14
C SER A 326 -10.17 3.65 -7.47
N ASN A 327 -9.23 4.26 -8.17
CA ASN A 327 -9.41 4.92 -9.46
C ASN A 327 -8.93 4.09 -10.67
N MET A 328 -8.60 2.81 -10.45
CA MET A 328 -8.32 1.83 -11.52
C MET A 328 -9.58 1.64 -12.38
N ARG A 329 -9.39 1.45 -13.68
CA ARG A 329 -10.47 1.18 -14.64
C ARG A 329 -10.02 0.24 -15.76
N ALA A 330 -10.97 -0.27 -16.53
CA ALA A 330 -10.69 -1.03 -17.75
C ALA A 330 -9.77 -0.26 -18.71
N GLY A 331 -8.81 -0.97 -19.31
CA GLY A 331 -7.77 -0.39 -20.17
C GLY A 331 -6.56 0.20 -19.44
N ASP A 332 -6.57 0.23 -18.10
CA ASP A 332 -5.32 0.41 -17.34
C ASP A 332 -4.45 -0.84 -17.50
N GLU A 333 -3.14 -0.70 -17.36
CA GLU A 333 -2.16 -1.75 -17.56
C GLU A 333 -1.47 -2.12 -16.24
N VAL A 334 -1.18 -3.40 -16.03
CA VAL A 334 -0.38 -3.89 -14.91
C VAL A 334 1.05 -4.11 -15.36
N TRP A 335 1.99 -3.49 -14.65
CA TRP A 335 3.41 -3.53 -14.93
C TRP A 335 4.20 -3.93 -13.69
N LEU A 336 5.34 -4.57 -13.91
CA LEU A 336 6.32 -4.86 -12.89
C LEU A 336 7.55 -3.97 -13.12
N LEU A 337 7.72 -2.93 -12.31
CA LEU A 337 8.90 -2.08 -12.36
C LEU A 337 10.06 -2.75 -11.61
N PHE A 338 11.27 -2.71 -12.16
CA PHE A 338 12.41 -3.30 -11.47
C PHE A 338 12.68 -2.56 -10.16
N GLY A 339 13.06 -3.30 -9.12
CA GLY A 339 13.15 -2.82 -7.74
C GLY A 339 11.82 -2.69 -7.00
N ALA A 340 10.67 -2.85 -7.66
CA ALA A 340 9.37 -2.87 -6.98
C ALA A 340 9.13 -4.19 -6.24
N LYS A 341 8.49 -4.11 -5.08
CA LYS A 341 8.06 -5.30 -4.31
C LYS A 341 6.73 -5.87 -4.80
N VAL A 342 5.96 -5.07 -5.53
CA VAL A 342 4.60 -5.38 -6.00
C VAL A 342 4.38 -4.82 -7.42
N PRO A 343 3.42 -5.38 -8.18
CA PRO A 343 3.00 -4.78 -9.46
C PRO A 343 2.40 -3.38 -9.30
N ILE A 344 2.59 -2.55 -10.32
CA ILE A 344 2.14 -1.16 -10.39
C ILE A 344 1.19 -1.02 -11.59
N VAL A 345 0.13 -0.28 -11.35
CA VAL A 345 -0.93 0.01 -12.32
C VAL A 345 -0.59 1.33 -13.01
N LEU A 346 -0.48 1.27 -14.33
CA LEU A 346 -0.16 2.40 -15.19
C LEU A 346 -1.30 2.65 -16.16
N ARG A 347 -1.59 3.92 -16.42
CA ARG A 347 -2.60 4.34 -17.39
C ARG A 347 -1.93 4.91 -18.64
N PRO A 348 -2.15 4.33 -19.83
CA PRO A 348 -1.70 4.93 -21.09
C PRO A 348 -2.28 6.33 -21.28
N LEU A 349 -1.42 7.29 -21.60
CA LEU A 349 -1.81 8.66 -21.95
C LEU A 349 -1.89 8.82 -23.47
N GLN A 350 -2.57 9.87 -23.94
CA GLN A 350 -2.61 10.16 -25.38
C GLN A 350 -1.30 10.78 -25.90
N THR A 351 -0.49 11.38 -25.01
CA THR A 351 0.75 12.04 -25.39
C THR A 351 1.83 11.04 -25.81
N THR A 352 2.41 11.26 -26.99
CA THR A 352 3.48 10.42 -27.51
C THR A 352 4.84 10.76 -26.91
N ILE A 353 5.72 9.77 -26.83
CA ILE A 353 7.10 9.94 -26.38
C ILE A 353 7.89 10.59 -27.53
N SER A 354 8.67 11.64 -27.22
CA SER A 354 9.55 12.27 -28.21
C SER A 354 10.78 11.40 -28.50
N ARG A 355 11.42 11.57 -29.66
CA ARG A 355 12.64 10.81 -30.03
C ARG A 355 13.81 11.01 -29.06
N GLU A 356 13.84 12.13 -28.33
CA GLU A 356 14.89 12.45 -27.36
C GLU A 356 14.69 11.75 -26.01
N GLU A 357 13.45 11.42 -25.67
CA GLU A 357 13.10 10.69 -24.44
C GLU A 357 13.22 9.17 -24.60
N ASP A 358 13.11 8.69 -25.84
CA ASP A 358 13.31 7.29 -26.26
C ASP A 358 14.81 6.95 -26.30
N SER A 359 15.33 6.26 -25.28
CA SER A 359 16.77 5.92 -25.16
C SER A 359 17.28 4.86 -26.14
N GLY A 360 16.66 4.69 -27.30
CA GLY A 360 17.27 3.91 -28.39
C GLY A 360 17.53 2.43 -28.05
N VAL A 361 16.70 1.78 -27.23
CA VAL A 361 16.76 0.32 -27.08
C VAL A 361 16.09 -0.32 -28.30
N SER A 362 16.97 -0.73 -29.22
CA SER A 362 16.82 -1.46 -30.48
C SER A 362 15.40 -1.87 -30.95
N ARG A 363 15.03 -1.28 -32.09
CA ARG A 363 13.81 -1.45 -32.89
C ARG A 363 13.55 -2.84 -33.49
N LEU A 364 14.17 -3.93 -33.03
CA LEU A 364 14.15 -5.20 -33.79
C LEU A 364 13.92 -6.51 -33.01
N GLN A 365 13.46 -6.46 -31.75
CA GLN A 365 12.85 -7.63 -31.09
C GLN A 365 11.58 -7.20 -30.35
N PRO A 366 10.61 -8.11 -30.06
CA PRO A 366 9.30 -7.74 -29.51
C PRO A 366 9.42 -7.30 -28.05
N GLY A 367 9.92 -6.09 -27.83
CA GLY A 367 10.06 -5.40 -26.54
C GLY A 367 9.57 -3.97 -26.72
N TYR A 368 8.29 -3.78 -26.46
CA TYR A 368 7.50 -2.60 -26.73
C TYR A 368 7.93 -1.41 -25.84
N THR A 369 8.73 -0.45 -26.35
CA THR A 369 8.64 0.94 -25.83
C THR A 369 7.29 1.45 -26.30
N ALA A 370 6.27 1.43 -25.44
CA ALA A 370 5.00 1.90 -25.92
C ALA A 370 5.13 3.37 -26.29
N HIS A 371 4.63 3.71 -27.47
CA HIS A 371 4.77 5.02 -28.09
C HIS A 371 4.16 6.19 -27.31
N ARG A 372 3.61 5.93 -26.11
CA ARG A 372 2.83 6.82 -25.27
C ARG A 372 3.39 6.85 -23.85
N HIS A 373 3.33 8.04 -23.26
CA HIS A 373 3.56 8.21 -21.83
C HIS A 373 2.51 7.45 -21.02
N ARG A 374 2.85 7.15 -19.76
CA ARG A 374 1.90 6.60 -18.79
C ARG A 374 1.84 7.42 -17.53
N ALA A 375 0.64 7.50 -16.97
CA ALA A 375 0.45 7.97 -15.61
C ALA A 375 0.48 6.81 -14.63
N VAL A 376 1.10 7.02 -13.47
CA VAL A 376 1.03 6.11 -12.33
C VAL A 376 -0.35 6.24 -11.68
N ILE A 377 -1.02 5.11 -11.48
CA ILE A 377 -2.30 5.03 -10.78
C ILE A 377 -2.09 4.56 -9.33
N GLY A 378 -1.19 3.59 -9.14
CA GLY A 378 -0.78 3.09 -7.81
C GLY A 378 -0.38 1.62 -7.87
N ASP A 379 -0.14 1.01 -6.72
CA ASP A 379 0.17 -0.42 -6.63
C ASP A 379 -1.08 -1.31 -6.58
N CYS A 380 -0.93 -2.57 -6.99
CA CYS A 380 -1.96 -3.58 -6.83
C CYS A 380 -1.41 -4.88 -6.23
N TYR A 381 -2.30 -5.63 -5.60
CA TYR A 381 -2.09 -7.05 -5.38
C TYR A 381 -2.68 -7.79 -6.59
N LEU A 382 -1.90 -8.65 -7.24
CA LEU A 382 -2.33 -9.50 -8.35
C LEU A 382 -1.91 -10.94 -8.03
N HIS A 383 -2.88 -11.84 -7.85
CA HIS A 383 -2.57 -13.19 -7.39
C HIS A 383 -1.81 -13.99 -8.45
N GLY A 384 -0.70 -14.60 -8.04
CA GLY A 384 0.23 -15.29 -8.93
C GLY A 384 1.27 -14.37 -9.58
N ASN A 385 1.44 -13.13 -9.09
CA ASN A 385 2.43 -12.18 -9.61
C ASN A 385 3.14 -11.39 -8.48
N MET A 386 3.23 -11.96 -7.28
CA MET A 386 3.74 -11.29 -6.06
C MET A 386 5.08 -11.86 -5.58
N GLU A 387 5.53 -12.99 -6.12
CA GLU A 387 6.70 -13.76 -5.69
C GLU A 387 7.69 -14.05 -6.84
N GLY A 388 7.56 -13.34 -7.97
CA GLY A 388 8.49 -13.45 -9.09
C GLY A 388 8.04 -14.26 -10.28
N GLU A 389 6.85 -14.82 -10.20
CA GLU A 389 6.23 -15.61 -11.26
C GLU A 389 6.19 -14.89 -12.64
N PRO A 390 6.03 -13.55 -12.75
CA PRO A 390 6.06 -12.87 -14.05
C PRO A 390 7.40 -12.99 -14.79
N LEU A 391 8.47 -13.38 -14.11
CA LEU A 391 9.83 -13.45 -14.66
C LEU A 391 10.19 -14.81 -15.24
N ASP A 392 9.43 -15.86 -14.89
CA ASP A 392 9.74 -17.24 -15.27
C ASP A 392 9.32 -17.59 -16.71
N ASN A 393 8.48 -16.76 -17.33
CA ASN A 393 7.85 -17.04 -18.63
C ASN A 393 8.23 -16.00 -19.70
N MET A 394 9.29 -16.22 -20.48
CA MET A 394 9.64 -15.47 -21.72
C MET A 394 9.50 -13.94 -21.62
N ALA A 395 9.60 -13.38 -20.41
CA ALA A 395 9.24 -12.00 -20.15
C ALA A 395 10.30 -11.10 -20.78
N VAL A 396 9.84 -10.19 -21.64
CA VAL A 396 10.73 -9.27 -22.32
C VAL A 396 10.93 -8.06 -21.44
N ASP A 397 12.19 -7.75 -21.16
CA ASP A 397 12.56 -6.51 -20.48
C ASP A 397 12.17 -5.34 -21.38
N MET A 398 11.25 -4.52 -20.87
CA MET A 398 10.69 -3.35 -21.55
C MET A 398 11.13 -2.07 -20.87
N THR A 399 10.93 -0.97 -21.58
CA THR A 399 11.13 0.37 -21.06
C THR A 399 9.81 1.14 -21.09
N VAL A 400 9.47 1.77 -19.97
CA VAL A 400 8.28 2.61 -19.84
C VAL A 400 8.66 4.04 -19.45
N VAL A 401 8.01 5.03 -20.07
CA VAL A 401 8.18 6.44 -19.71
C VAL A 401 6.95 6.91 -18.93
N LEU A 402 7.17 7.22 -17.67
CA LEU A 402 6.17 7.75 -16.76
C LEU A 402 6.16 9.28 -16.87
N ARG A 403 4.95 9.85 -16.95
CA ARG A 403 4.71 11.29 -16.94
C ARG A 403 3.88 11.67 -15.73
#